data_AF-A0A9E3N393-F1
#
_entry.id   AF-A0A9E3N393-F1
#
_cell.length_a   1.000
_cell.length_b   1.000
_cell.length_c   1.000
_cell.angle_alpha   90.00
_cell.angle_beta   90.00
_cell.angle_gamma   90.00
#
_symmetry.space_group_name_H-M   'P 1'
#
loop_
_entity.id
_entity.type
_entity.pdbx_description
1 polymer ?
#
loop_
_entity_poly.entity_id
_entity_poly.type
_entity_poly.pdbx_seq_one_letter_code
_entity_poly.pdbx_strand_id
1 'polypeptide(L)'
;MTRPAFAAARRTTLVLRTLALLLPSALSACQPPGASPANADKPVELKVRPRPQQAYRIVMTIENAPGPFAQIVGSARYDVVNYQACGELSRIRGAEGVASRIETQPEVRMERLSDNTYAATVHADLMIDDDYYGRGTCHWKFSYFSALLRATGDERETRFLPSIDAEDIASGKRVTWHFPKIRYPASGIPDFAEFGDTDPSRFRTEIQDQLFSITLAAQEVRR
;
A
#
# COMPACT_ATOMS: atom_id res chain seq x y z
N MET A 1 -58.24 -31.62 0.93
CA MET A 1 -58.32 -32.82 0.09
C MET A 1 -59.39 -32.58 -0.95
N THR A 2 -59.06 -32.52 -2.25
CA THR A 2 -59.87 -33.00 -3.40
C THR A 2 -59.27 -32.46 -4.70
N ARG A 3 -58.70 -33.38 -5.50
CA ARG A 3 -58.43 -33.19 -6.94
C ARG A 3 -59.77 -33.15 -7.69
N PRO A 4 -59.75 -32.72 -8.95
CA PRO A 4 -60.42 -33.53 -9.95
C PRO A 4 -59.43 -33.94 -11.05
N ALA A 5 -59.44 -35.24 -11.34
CA ALA A 5 -58.95 -35.82 -12.57
C ALA A 5 -60.10 -35.82 -13.59
N PHE A 6 -59.79 -35.56 -14.86
CA PHE A 6 -60.68 -35.93 -15.96
C PHE A 6 -59.90 -36.66 -17.05
N ALA A 7 -60.65 -37.57 -17.65
CA ALA A 7 -60.23 -38.77 -18.31
C ALA A 7 -59.76 -38.57 -19.76
N ALA A 8 -59.10 -39.63 -20.22
CA ALA A 8 -58.51 -39.81 -21.53
C ALA A 8 -59.54 -39.86 -22.68
N ALA A 9 -59.08 -39.55 -23.89
CA ALA A 9 -59.64 -40.10 -25.12
C ALA A 9 -58.51 -40.47 -26.08
N ARG A 10 -58.37 -41.77 -26.34
CA ARG A 10 -57.55 -42.35 -27.40
C ARG A 10 -58.25 -42.12 -28.75
N ARG A 11 -57.50 -41.73 -29.78
CA ARG A 11 -57.84 -42.03 -31.18
C ARG A 11 -56.61 -42.55 -31.92
N THR A 12 -56.88 -43.61 -32.65
CA THR A 12 -55.96 -44.55 -33.29
C THR A 12 -55.64 -44.11 -34.71
N THR A 13 -54.46 -44.51 -35.20
CA THR A 13 -54.06 -44.74 -36.61
C THR A 13 -53.98 -43.53 -37.55
N LEU A 14 -52.77 -43.24 -38.07
CA LEU A 14 -52.29 -43.86 -39.30
C LEU A 14 -50.77 -43.65 -39.44
N VAL A 15 -50.07 -44.71 -39.80
CA VAL A 15 -48.64 -44.73 -40.12
C VAL A 15 -48.45 -44.07 -41.49
N LEU A 16 -47.60 -43.06 -41.58
CA LEU A 16 -46.96 -42.71 -42.86
C LEU A 16 -45.46 -42.55 -42.62
N ARG A 17 -44.70 -43.52 -43.09
CA ARG A 17 -43.25 -43.46 -43.21
C ARG A 17 -42.92 -42.44 -44.31
N THR A 18 -42.24 -41.35 -43.98
CA THR A 18 -41.47 -40.58 -44.95
C THR A 18 -40.03 -40.47 -44.48
N LEU A 19 -39.17 -40.98 -45.35
CA LEU A 19 -37.73 -41.11 -45.23
C LEU A 19 -37.06 -39.73 -45.21
N ALA A 20 -35.93 -39.67 -44.49
CA ALA A 20 -35.13 -38.51 -44.16
C ALA A 20 -34.72 -37.60 -45.32
N LEU A 21 -34.52 -36.31 -45.02
CA LEU A 21 -33.40 -35.54 -45.56
C LEU A 21 -32.88 -34.55 -44.49
N LEU A 22 -31.55 -34.50 -44.36
CA LEU A 22 -30.77 -33.82 -43.35
C LEU A 22 -30.84 -32.29 -43.48
N LEU A 23 -30.75 -31.58 -42.35
CA LEU A 23 -29.96 -30.34 -42.15
C LEU A 23 -30.03 -29.92 -40.67
N PRO A 24 -28.94 -30.03 -39.88
CA PRO A 24 -28.91 -29.47 -38.54
C PRO A 24 -28.84 -27.93 -38.64
N SER A 25 -29.90 -27.26 -38.21
CA SER A 25 -29.88 -25.82 -37.96
C SER A 25 -28.99 -25.53 -36.76
N ALA A 26 -27.69 -25.39 -37.00
CA ALA A 26 -26.79 -24.77 -36.04
C ALA A 26 -27.24 -23.31 -35.87
N LEU A 27 -27.89 -23.01 -34.74
CA LEU A 27 -27.96 -21.64 -34.24
C LEU A 27 -26.52 -21.20 -33.96
N SER A 28 -25.88 -20.63 -34.97
CA SER A 28 -24.66 -19.86 -34.80
C SER A 28 -25.04 -18.63 -33.99
N ALA A 29 -24.89 -18.72 -32.68
CA ALA A 29 -24.86 -17.55 -31.83
C ALA A 29 -23.63 -16.75 -32.25
N CYS A 30 -23.84 -15.70 -33.06
CA CYS A 30 -22.85 -14.65 -33.23
C CYS A 30 -22.63 -13.97 -31.87
N GLN A 31 -21.75 -14.53 -31.05
CA GLN A 31 -21.06 -13.76 -30.03
C GLN A 31 -20.05 -12.88 -30.77
N PRO A 32 -20.13 -11.55 -30.69
CA PRO A 32 -19.04 -10.71 -31.15
C PRO A 32 -17.77 -11.08 -30.35
N PRO A 33 -16.62 -11.34 -31.00
CA PRO A 33 -15.36 -11.44 -30.28
C PRO A 33 -15.06 -10.06 -29.68
N GLY A 34 -15.19 -9.94 -28.36
CA GLY A 34 -14.92 -8.68 -27.65
C GLY A 34 -15.89 -8.30 -26.54
N ALA A 35 -16.89 -9.13 -26.20
CA ALA A 35 -17.70 -8.90 -25.01
C ALA A 35 -16.95 -9.32 -23.73
N SER A 36 -16.09 -8.44 -23.22
CA SER A 36 -15.99 -8.08 -21.79
C SER A 36 -14.91 -7.01 -21.56
N PRO A 37 -15.27 -5.74 -21.28
CA PRO A 37 -14.45 -4.88 -20.44
C PRO A 37 -14.80 -5.17 -18.98
N ALA A 38 -14.63 -6.41 -18.54
CA ALA A 38 -14.95 -6.82 -17.17
C ALA A 38 -13.64 -6.95 -16.39
N ASN A 39 -12.98 -5.81 -16.11
CA ASN A 39 -12.04 -5.63 -14.99
C ASN A 39 -11.36 -4.24 -14.97
N ALA A 40 -11.89 -3.21 -15.63
CA ALA A 40 -11.27 -1.88 -15.59
C ALA A 40 -11.45 -1.13 -14.25
N ASP A 41 -12.26 -1.65 -13.32
CA ASP A 41 -12.62 -0.95 -12.07
C ASP A 41 -12.17 -1.67 -10.79
N LYS A 42 -11.44 -2.78 -10.86
CA LYS A 42 -10.87 -3.42 -9.66
C LYS A 42 -9.46 -2.89 -9.42
N PRO A 43 -9.16 -2.32 -8.24
CA PRO A 43 -7.78 -2.01 -7.87
C PRO A 43 -6.92 -3.26 -8.02
N VAL A 44 -5.75 -3.11 -8.65
CA VAL A 44 -4.79 -4.20 -8.75
C VAL A 44 -4.30 -4.57 -7.35
N GLU A 45 -4.38 -5.86 -7.03
CA GLU A 45 -3.91 -6.39 -5.76
C GLU A 45 -2.37 -6.50 -5.78
N LEU A 46 -1.71 -5.72 -4.94
CA LEU A 46 -0.26 -5.77 -4.78
C LEU A 46 0.11 -6.97 -3.90
N LYS A 47 1.04 -7.82 -4.38
CA LYS A 47 1.36 -9.08 -3.71
C LYS A 47 2.41 -8.88 -2.63
N VAL A 48 2.16 -9.45 -1.46
CA VAL A 48 3.07 -9.45 -0.31
C VAL A 48 3.63 -10.85 -0.06
N ARG A 49 4.92 -10.92 0.29
CA ARG A 49 5.62 -12.15 0.63
C ARG A 49 5.11 -12.67 1.98
N PRO A 50 4.56 -13.91 2.07
CA PRO A 50 4.05 -14.43 3.34
C PRO A 50 5.12 -14.64 4.42
N ARG A 51 6.37 -14.86 4.01
CA ARG A 51 7.52 -15.07 4.90
C ARG A 51 8.74 -14.30 4.41
N PRO A 52 8.79 -12.97 4.61
CA PRO A 52 9.94 -12.18 4.24
C PRO A 52 11.18 -12.53 5.05
N GLN A 53 12.34 -12.36 4.43
CA GLN A 53 13.63 -12.80 4.96
C GLN A 53 14.57 -11.64 5.29
N GLN A 54 14.47 -10.51 4.58
CA GLN A 54 15.36 -9.36 4.77
C GLN A 54 14.82 -8.43 5.86
N ALA A 55 14.93 -8.87 7.11
CA ALA A 55 14.37 -8.18 8.26
C ALA A 55 15.36 -7.18 8.88
N TYR A 56 14.87 -5.96 9.16
CA TYR A 56 15.60 -4.94 9.88
C TYR A 56 14.80 -4.49 11.11
N ARG A 57 15.46 -4.49 12.25
CA ARG A 57 14.93 -3.93 13.48
C ARG A 57 15.31 -2.45 13.54
N ILE A 58 14.30 -1.60 13.63
CA ILE A 58 14.46 -0.15 13.79
C ILE A 58 14.17 0.20 15.24
N VAL A 59 15.09 0.91 15.89
CA VAL A 59 14.90 1.49 17.22
C VAL A 59 14.77 3.00 17.06
N MET A 60 13.67 3.54 17.56
CA MET A 60 13.40 4.97 17.61
C MET A 60 13.57 5.48 19.03
N THR A 61 14.43 6.48 19.24
CA THR A 61 14.66 7.12 20.54
C THR A 61 14.29 8.58 20.46
N ILE A 62 13.49 9.05 21.42
CA ILE A 62 13.04 10.44 21.53
C ILE A 62 13.78 11.11 22.69
N GLU A 63 14.37 12.28 22.46
CA GLU A 63 15.12 13.01 23.47
C GLU A 63 14.70 14.48 23.54
N ASN A 64 14.58 15.00 24.76
CA ASN A 64 14.29 16.40 25.05
C ASN A 64 12.95 16.94 24.49
N ALA A 65 11.99 16.05 24.17
CA ALA A 65 10.66 16.46 23.73
C ALA A 65 9.92 17.26 24.83
N PRO A 66 9.11 18.28 24.48
CA PRO A 66 8.38 19.06 25.48
C PRO A 66 7.34 18.26 26.29
N GLY A 67 6.92 17.10 25.76
CA GLY A 67 5.98 16.20 26.41
C GLY A 67 5.93 14.83 25.71
N PRO A 68 5.06 13.92 26.19
CA PRO A 68 4.94 12.57 25.66
C PRO A 68 4.21 12.51 24.30
N PHE A 69 4.46 11.44 23.54
CA PHE A 69 3.71 11.12 22.33
C PHE A 69 2.77 9.93 22.58
N ALA A 70 1.46 10.16 22.55
CA ALA A 70 0.45 9.13 22.76
C ALA A 70 0.12 8.35 21.47
N GLN A 71 0.32 8.96 20.29
CA GLN A 71 0.16 8.30 19.00
C GLN A 71 1.50 8.21 18.29
N ILE A 72 1.91 6.99 17.97
CA ILE A 72 3.10 6.69 17.17
C ILE A 72 2.72 5.62 16.15
N VAL A 73 2.80 5.97 14.87
CA VAL A 73 2.49 5.09 13.74
C VAL A 73 3.75 4.93 12.90
N GLY A 74 4.21 3.68 12.73
CA GLY A 74 5.31 3.37 11.82
C GLY A 74 4.79 3.05 10.43
N SER A 75 5.57 3.29 9.40
CA SER A 75 5.24 2.88 8.04
C SER A 75 6.49 2.54 7.23
N ALA A 76 6.39 1.53 6.37
CA ALA A 76 7.46 1.14 5.45
C ALA A 76 7.02 1.41 4.02
N ARG A 77 7.77 2.25 3.30
CA ARG A 77 7.45 2.58 1.91
C ARG A 77 8.18 1.68 0.93
N TYR A 78 7.46 1.25 -0.10
CA TYR A 78 7.98 0.53 -1.25
C TYR A 78 7.57 1.25 -2.53
N ASP A 79 8.47 1.33 -3.50
CA ASP A 79 8.24 1.91 -4.82
C ASP A 79 8.60 0.89 -5.90
N VAL A 80 7.85 0.88 -7.00
CA VAL A 80 8.27 0.20 -8.22
C VAL A 80 9.25 1.08 -8.97
N VAL A 81 10.48 0.61 -9.17
CA VAL A 81 11.56 1.41 -9.77
C VAL A 81 11.46 1.52 -11.29
N ASN A 82 10.77 0.58 -11.94
CA ASN A 82 10.57 0.51 -13.39
C ASN A 82 9.10 0.76 -13.80
N TYR A 83 8.36 1.56 -13.02
CA TYR A 83 6.90 1.75 -13.19
C TYR A 83 6.51 2.22 -14.60
N GLN A 84 7.38 2.95 -15.31
CA GLN A 84 7.13 3.36 -16.70
C GLN A 84 6.96 2.16 -17.66
N ALA A 85 7.74 1.10 -17.45
CA ALA A 85 7.74 -0.08 -18.29
C ALA A 85 6.59 -1.04 -17.94
N CYS A 86 6.29 -1.23 -16.65
CA CYS A 86 5.37 -2.26 -16.18
C CYS A 86 4.00 -1.75 -15.71
N GLY A 87 3.85 -0.45 -15.43
CA GLY A 87 2.68 0.08 -14.72
C GLY A 87 1.48 0.40 -15.58
N GLU A 88 0.35 0.71 -14.96
CA GLU A 88 -0.87 1.07 -15.68
C GLU A 88 -0.69 2.34 -16.51
N LEU A 89 -1.02 2.27 -17.81
CA LEU A 89 -1.04 3.44 -18.67
C LEU A 89 -2.34 4.21 -18.48
N SER A 90 -2.24 5.49 -18.14
CA SER A 90 -3.39 6.39 -18.24
C SER A 90 -3.91 6.40 -19.68
N ARG A 91 -5.24 6.41 -19.86
CA ARG A 91 -5.84 6.63 -21.17
C ARG A 91 -6.34 8.06 -21.25
N ILE A 92 -5.69 8.88 -22.07
CA ILE A 92 -6.16 10.23 -22.35
C ILE A 92 -6.58 10.28 -23.82
N ARG A 93 -7.91 10.37 -24.06
CA ARG A 93 -8.51 10.56 -25.40
C ARG A 93 -7.97 9.61 -26.48
N GLY A 94 -7.77 8.34 -26.14
CA GLY A 94 -7.37 7.30 -27.11
C GLY A 94 -5.88 7.23 -27.45
N ALA A 95 -5.03 8.09 -26.86
CA ALA A 95 -3.59 7.94 -26.91
C ALA A 95 -3.10 7.07 -25.73
N GLU A 96 -2.05 6.28 -25.95
CA GLU A 96 -1.28 5.68 -24.85
C GLU A 96 -0.74 6.81 -23.97
N GLY A 97 -1.22 6.88 -22.72
CA GLY A 97 -0.78 7.88 -21.76
C GLY A 97 0.44 7.45 -20.98
N VAL A 98 0.80 8.26 -19.98
CA VAL A 98 1.96 8.01 -19.12
C VAL A 98 1.57 7.01 -18.03
N ALA A 99 2.50 6.13 -17.66
CA ALA A 99 2.32 5.25 -16.53
C ALA A 99 2.43 6.02 -15.21
N SER A 100 1.50 5.77 -14.29
CA SER A 100 1.56 6.32 -12.93
C SER A 100 2.61 5.63 -12.08
N ARG A 101 3.16 6.33 -11.09
CA ARG A 101 4.01 5.71 -10.07
C ARG A 101 3.20 4.65 -9.33
N ILE A 102 3.85 3.54 -9.01
CA ILE A 102 3.27 2.46 -8.20
C ILE A 102 4.06 2.43 -6.90
N GLU A 103 3.34 2.62 -5.80
CA GLU A 103 3.89 2.74 -4.47
C GLU A 103 2.92 2.16 -3.43
N THR A 104 3.46 1.70 -2.31
CA THR A 104 2.66 1.31 -1.15
C THR A 104 3.40 1.66 0.13
N GLN A 105 2.65 1.97 1.18
CA GLN A 105 3.18 2.35 2.47
C GLN A 105 2.39 1.67 3.60
N PRO A 106 2.50 0.33 3.74
CA PRO A 106 1.87 -0.38 4.83
C PRO A 106 2.32 0.16 6.19
N GLU A 107 1.38 0.22 7.13
CA GLU A 107 1.68 0.49 8.53
C GLU A 107 2.52 -0.64 9.13
N VAL A 108 3.44 -0.24 10.02
CA VAL A 108 4.33 -1.13 10.74
C VAL A 108 4.05 -0.97 12.23
N ARG A 109 3.90 -2.10 12.92
CA ARG A 109 3.69 -2.11 14.36
C ARG A 109 4.88 -1.48 15.07
N MET A 110 4.59 -0.47 15.89
CA MET A 110 5.52 0.15 16.81
C MET A 110 5.35 -0.49 18.19
N GLU A 111 6.35 -1.25 18.64
CA GLU A 111 6.43 -1.80 20.00
C GLU A 111 7.08 -0.77 20.93
N ARG A 112 6.43 -0.46 22.05
CA ARG A 112 7.00 0.41 23.08
C ARG A 112 7.99 -0.36 23.93
N LEU A 113 9.24 0.09 23.97
CA LEU A 113 10.30 -0.52 24.79
C LEU A 113 10.48 0.22 26.13
N SER A 114 10.28 1.54 26.13
CA SER A 114 10.35 2.41 27.31
C SER A 114 9.47 3.63 27.11
N ASP A 115 9.58 4.63 27.97
CA ASP A 115 8.84 5.88 27.81
C ASP A 115 9.20 6.66 26.55
N ASN A 116 10.46 6.57 26.12
CA ASN A 116 11.00 7.35 25.01
C ASN A 116 11.65 6.48 23.90
N THR A 117 11.54 5.16 24.00
CA THR A 117 12.13 4.23 23.03
C THR A 117 11.07 3.28 22.47
N TYR A 118 11.08 3.15 21.14
CA TYR A 118 10.14 2.34 20.37
C TYR A 118 10.87 1.49 19.36
N ALA A 119 10.18 0.45 18.89
CA ALA A 119 10.73 -0.59 18.05
C ALA A 119 9.82 -0.91 16.88
N ALA A 120 10.39 -1.08 15.70
CA ALA A 120 9.70 -1.61 14.53
C ALA A 120 10.54 -2.72 13.90
N THR A 121 9.88 -3.62 13.18
CA THR A 121 10.55 -4.55 12.27
C THR A 121 10.00 -4.32 10.87
N VAL A 122 10.90 -4.00 9.93
CA VAL A 122 10.57 -3.82 8.51
C VAL A 122 11.24 -4.91 7.70
N HIS A 123 10.67 -5.21 6.53
CA HIS A 123 11.18 -6.23 5.64
C HIS A 123 11.49 -5.64 4.27
N ALA A 124 12.76 -5.62 3.86
CA ALA A 124 13.12 -5.03 2.57
C ALA A 124 12.55 -5.82 1.37
N ASP A 125 12.28 -7.11 1.56
CA ASP A 125 11.74 -8.04 0.56
C ASP A 125 10.23 -8.34 0.71
N LEU A 126 9.47 -7.43 1.36
CA LEU A 126 8.04 -7.61 1.62
C LEU A 126 7.21 -7.69 0.35
N MET A 127 7.43 -6.79 -0.61
CA MET A 127 6.67 -6.74 -1.85
C MET A 127 7.22 -7.76 -2.86
N ILE A 128 6.33 -8.40 -3.62
CA ILE A 128 6.70 -9.40 -4.64
C ILE A 128 6.79 -8.72 -6.01
N ASP A 129 7.90 -8.93 -6.71
CA ASP A 129 8.01 -8.60 -8.13
C ASP A 129 7.04 -9.44 -8.96
N ASP A 130 6.21 -8.79 -9.77
CA ASP A 130 5.22 -9.47 -10.61
C ASP A 130 4.75 -8.60 -11.78
N ASP A 131 4.11 -9.22 -12.77
CA ASP A 131 3.41 -8.52 -13.85
C ASP A 131 1.98 -8.13 -13.43
N TYR A 132 1.89 -6.99 -12.76
CA TYR A 132 0.64 -6.47 -12.19
C TYR A 132 -0.35 -5.94 -13.24
N TYR A 133 0.13 -5.53 -14.41
CA TYR A 133 -0.67 -4.82 -15.42
C TYR A 133 -0.58 -5.45 -16.82
N GLY A 134 0.04 -6.62 -16.97
CA GLY A 134 0.22 -7.31 -18.24
C GLY A 134 1.24 -6.65 -19.18
N ARG A 135 2.18 -5.87 -18.64
CA ARG A 135 3.18 -5.09 -19.39
C ARG A 135 4.61 -5.53 -19.08
N GLY A 136 4.77 -6.62 -18.32
CA GLY A 136 6.05 -7.11 -17.82
C GLY A 136 6.21 -6.90 -16.31
N THR A 137 7.26 -7.48 -15.76
CA THR A 137 7.47 -7.51 -14.31
C THR A 137 7.78 -6.12 -13.74
N CYS A 138 7.00 -5.72 -12.73
CA CYS A 138 7.34 -4.59 -11.87
C CYS A 138 8.34 -5.01 -10.80
N HIS A 139 9.43 -4.26 -10.69
CA HIS A 139 10.48 -4.46 -9.71
C HIS A 139 10.27 -3.54 -8.51
N TRP A 140 9.95 -4.15 -7.37
CA TRP A 140 9.75 -3.45 -6.12
C TRP A 140 11.07 -3.18 -5.42
N LYS A 141 11.15 -2.02 -4.77
CA LYS A 141 12.25 -1.65 -3.90
C LYS A 141 11.72 -1.08 -2.61
N PHE A 142 12.27 -1.53 -1.48
CA PHE A 142 12.08 -0.86 -0.20
C PHE A 142 12.78 0.50 -0.23
N SER A 143 12.03 1.56 0.07
CA SER A 143 12.46 2.95 -0.10
C SER A 143 12.93 3.55 1.22
N TYR A 144 12.06 3.58 2.23
CA TYR A 144 12.38 4.12 3.56
C TYR A 144 11.40 3.61 4.62
N PHE A 145 11.79 3.75 5.89
CA PHE A 145 10.89 3.70 7.03
C PHE A 145 10.63 5.11 7.54
N SER A 146 9.39 5.40 7.94
CA SER A 146 9.01 6.65 8.60
C SER A 146 8.15 6.37 9.83
N ALA A 147 8.17 7.29 10.79
CA ALA A 147 7.20 7.31 11.88
C ALA A 147 6.40 8.61 11.83
N LEU A 148 5.14 8.54 12.27
CA LEU A 148 4.29 9.69 12.55
C LEU A 148 4.05 9.73 14.05
N LEU A 149 4.35 10.88 14.66
CA LEU A 149 4.13 11.09 16.09
C LEU A 149 3.17 12.27 16.32
N ARG A 150 2.20 12.08 17.22
CA ARG A 150 1.32 13.13 17.77
C ARG A 150 1.28 13.04 19.29
N ALA A 151 1.13 14.20 19.94
CA ALA A 151 1.23 14.34 21.39
C ALA A 151 0.11 13.58 22.11
N THR A 152 -1.14 13.83 21.71
CA THR A 152 -2.33 13.17 22.28
C THR A 152 -3.01 12.25 21.28
N GLY A 153 -2.75 12.42 19.98
CA GLY A 153 -3.40 11.69 18.90
C GLY A 153 -4.58 12.43 18.27
N ASP A 154 -4.88 13.65 18.70
CA ASP A 154 -5.84 14.52 18.00
C ASP A 154 -5.33 14.82 16.58
N GLU A 155 -6.14 14.54 15.57
CA GLU A 155 -5.76 14.66 14.16
C GLU A 155 -5.35 16.07 13.74
N ARG A 156 -5.71 17.09 14.52
CA ARG A 156 -5.36 18.49 14.27
C ARG A 156 -3.98 18.87 14.83
N GLU A 157 -3.36 18.03 15.65
CA GLU A 157 -2.01 18.27 16.17
C GLU A 157 -0.95 18.23 15.08
N THR A 158 0.21 18.79 15.38
CA THR A 158 1.40 18.65 14.53
C THR A 158 1.76 17.17 14.41
N ARG A 159 2.01 16.73 13.17
CA ARG A 159 2.60 15.42 12.86
C ARG A 159 4.12 15.59 12.74
N PHE A 160 4.87 14.95 13.63
CA PHE A 160 6.32 14.88 13.51
C PHE A 160 6.71 13.63 12.72
N LEU A 161 7.53 13.81 11.68
CA LEU A 161 7.74 12.81 10.63
C LEU A 161 9.22 12.44 10.41
N PRO A 162 9.92 11.82 11.39
CA PRO A 162 11.26 11.31 11.16
C PRO A 162 11.25 10.12 10.19
N SER A 163 12.31 9.99 9.39
CA SER A 163 12.49 8.87 8.46
C SER A 163 13.93 8.37 8.40
N ILE A 164 14.12 7.14 7.89
CA ILE A 164 15.43 6.59 7.60
C ILE A 164 15.35 5.80 6.29
N ASP A 165 16.22 6.14 5.35
CA ASP A 165 16.21 5.59 4.00
C ASP A 165 16.75 4.15 3.97
N ALA A 166 16.35 3.38 2.97
CA ALA A 166 16.72 1.97 2.84
C ALA A 166 18.24 1.75 2.81
N GLU A 167 19.02 2.67 2.24
CA GLU A 167 20.48 2.60 2.24
C GLU A 167 21.06 2.72 3.65
N ASP A 168 20.56 3.68 4.44
CA ASP A 168 20.97 3.89 5.82
C ASP A 168 20.54 2.72 6.72
N ILE A 169 19.36 2.15 6.47
CA ILE A 169 18.90 0.92 7.12
C ILE A 169 19.83 -0.25 6.80
N ALA A 170 20.11 -0.49 5.52
CA ALA A 170 20.92 -1.61 5.06
C ALA A 170 22.38 -1.52 5.56
N SER A 171 22.89 -0.31 5.73
CA SER A 171 24.23 -0.05 6.28
C SER A 171 24.28 -0.01 7.82
N GLY A 172 23.14 -0.17 8.51
CA GLY A 172 23.07 -0.14 9.97
C GLY A 172 23.37 1.23 10.57
N LYS A 173 23.11 2.31 9.82
CA LYS A 173 23.32 3.67 10.29
C LYS A 173 22.26 4.09 11.31
N ARG A 174 22.59 5.20 11.98
CA ARG A 174 21.67 5.98 12.81
C ARG A 174 21.45 7.35 12.17
N VAL A 175 20.20 7.79 12.13
CA VAL A 175 19.79 9.11 11.62
C VAL A 175 19.08 9.84 12.74
N THR A 176 19.53 11.04 13.07
CA THR A 176 18.91 11.89 14.10
C THR A 176 18.24 13.06 13.42
N TRP A 177 16.93 13.18 13.64
CA TRP A 177 16.12 14.31 13.20
C TRP A 177 15.92 15.27 14.36
N HIS A 178 16.03 16.56 14.09
CA HIS A 178 15.78 17.62 15.04
C HIS A 178 14.49 18.36 14.69
N PHE A 179 13.72 18.70 15.72
CA PHE A 179 12.39 19.29 15.59
C PHE A 179 12.23 20.49 16.53
N PRO A 180 11.64 21.61 16.07
CA PRO A 180 11.41 22.77 16.92
C PRO A 180 10.37 22.48 18.02
N LYS A 181 10.72 22.75 19.27
CA LYS A 181 9.80 22.59 20.42
C LYS A 181 8.54 23.47 20.30
N ILE A 182 8.66 24.64 19.66
CA ILE A 182 7.53 25.55 19.42
C ILE A 182 6.42 24.94 18.54
N ARG A 183 6.70 23.85 17.83
CA ARG A 183 5.71 23.14 17.01
C ARG A 183 4.92 22.09 17.79
N TYR A 184 5.30 21.82 19.04
CA TYR A 184 4.66 20.84 19.90
C TYR A 184 3.66 21.51 20.87
N PRO A 185 2.49 20.90 21.14
CA PRO A 185 1.90 19.78 20.40
C PRO A 185 1.26 20.25 19.07
N ALA A 186 0.99 21.55 18.95
CA ALA A 186 0.30 22.14 17.80
C ALA A 186 1.04 23.37 17.30
N SER A 187 1.25 23.45 15.99
CA SER A 187 1.91 24.57 15.31
C SER A 187 1.02 25.83 15.17
N GLY A 188 -0.26 25.72 15.51
CA GLY A 188 -1.31 26.69 15.17
C GLY A 188 -1.97 26.45 13.81
N ILE A 189 -1.41 25.56 12.98
CA ILE A 189 -2.01 25.08 11.73
C ILE A 189 -2.51 23.65 11.95
N PRO A 190 -3.80 23.36 11.71
CA PRO A 190 -4.33 22.00 11.85
C PRO A 190 -3.61 20.98 10.97
N ASP A 191 -3.30 19.82 11.53
CA ASP A 191 -2.64 18.68 10.86
C ASP A 191 -1.31 19.05 10.18
N PHE A 192 -0.57 20.01 10.75
CA PHE A 192 0.69 20.47 10.21
C PHE A 192 1.74 19.35 10.19
N ALA A 193 2.34 19.09 9.03
CA ALA A 193 3.45 18.17 8.88
C ALA A 193 4.77 18.87 9.19
N GLU A 194 5.44 18.45 10.26
CA GLU A 194 6.77 18.89 10.64
C GLU A 194 7.78 17.78 10.33
N PHE A 195 8.61 18.04 9.32
CA PHE A 195 9.62 17.09 8.84
C PHE A 195 10.95 17.21 9.60
N GLY A 196 11.18 18.34 10.28
CA GLY A 196 12.45 18.58 10.96
C GLY A 196 13.62 18.68 9.99
N ASP A 197 14.82 18.57 10.53
CA ASP A 197 16.06 18.50 9.75
C ASP A 197 17.11 17.67 10.49
N THR A 198 17.97 16.96 9.76
CA THR A 198 19.09 16.20 10.33
C THR A 198 20.28 17.10 10.68
N ASP A 199 20.35 18.30 10.10
CA ASP A 199 21.35 19.31 10.43
C ASP A 199 20.69 20.43 11.27
N PRO A 200 20.95 20.49 12.59
CA PRO A 200 20.34 21.50 13.45
C PRO A 200 20.75 22.94 13.08
N SER A 201 21.84 23.13 12.33
CA SER A 201 22.27 24.47 11.89
C SER A 201 21.36 25.06 10.80
N ARG A 202 20.52 24.24 10.15
CA ARG A 202 19.54 24.69 9.15
C ARG A 202 18.33 25.39 9.75
N PHE A 203 18.13 25.25 11.07
CA PHE A 203 17.16 26.05 11.80
C PHE A 203 17.70 27.46 12.06
N ARG A 204 16.80 28.44 12.17
CA ARG A 204 17.18 29.80 12.53
C ARG A 204 17.90 29.80 13.89
N THR A 205 18.90 30.66 14.06
CA THR A 205 19.74 30.70 15.26
C THR A 205 18.94 30.77 16.55
N GLU A 206 17.80 31.47 16.56
CA GLU A 206 16.97 31.68 17.76
C GLU A 206 16.19 30.44 18.23
N ILE A 207 16.17 29.36 17.43
CA ILE A 207 15.47 28.11 17.74
C ILE A 207 16.42 26.91 17.85
N GLN A 208 17.71 27.06 17.57
CA GLN A 208 18.68 25.94 17.59
C GLN A 208 18.86 25.33 18.98
N ASP A 209 18.68 26.11 20.04
CA ASP A 209 18.69 25.65 21.44
C ASP A 209 17.30 25.17 21.92
N GLN A 210 16.26 25.33 21.09
CA GLN A 210 14.88 24.94 21.35
C GLN A 210 14.45 23.76 20.48
N LEU A 211 15.35 22.81 20.27
CA LEU A 211 15.09 21.58 19.51
C LEU A 211 14.92 20.38 20.44
N PHE A 212 14.09 19.43 20.02
CA PHE A 212 14.12 18.06 20.52
C PHE A 212 14.53 17.13 19.37
N SER A 213 14.96 15.92 19.68
CA SER A 213 15.46 14.98 18.67
C SER A 213 14.71 13.66 18.67
N ILE A 214 14.64 13.05 17.49
CA ILE A 214 14.24 11.67 17.29
C ILE A 214 15.32 10.97 16.49
N THR A 215 15.93 9.93 17.06
CA THR A 215 16.94 9.11 16.41
C THR A 215 16.35 7.79 15.96
N LEU A 216 16.59 7.42 14.71
CA LEU A 216 16.26 6.12 14.13
C LEU A 216 17.56 5.34 13.91
N ALA A 217 17.67 4.15 14.49
CA ALA A 217 18.82 3.26 14.32
C ALA A 217 18.36 1.91 13.80
N ALA A 218 19.02 1.41 12.76
CA ALA A 218 18.69 0.13 12.15
C ALA A 218 19.72 -0.96 12.49
N GLN A 219 19.23 -2.18 12.66
CA GLN A 219 20.06 -3.37 12.78
C GLN A 219 19.43 -4.51 11.96
N GLU A 220 20.25 -5.19 11.16
CA GLU A 220 19.84 -6.42 10.49
C GLU A 220 19.49 -7.50 11.53
N VAL A 221 18.34 -8.14 11.36
CA VAL A 221 17.93 -9.27 12.20
C VAL A 221 18.47 -10.55 11.57
N ARG A 222 19.60 -11.01 12.08
CA ARG A 222 20.17 -12.31 11.68
C ARG A 222 19.32 -13.44 12.28
N ARG A 223 18.87 -14.34 11.43
CA ARG A 223 18.24 -15.61 11.82
C ARG A 223 19.29 -16.71 11.94
#